data_AF-A0A8B7CTW5-F1
#
_entry.id   AF-A0A8B7CTW5-F1
#
_cell.length_a   1.000
_cell.length_b   1.000
_cell.length_c   1.000
_cell.angle_alpha   90.00
_cell.angle_beta   90.00
_cell.angle_gamma   90.00
#
_symmetry.space_group_name_H-M   'P 1'
#
loop_
_entity.id
_entity.type
_entity.pdbx_description
1 polymer ?
#
loop_
_entity_poly.entity_id
_entity_poly.type
_entity_poly.pdbx_seq_one_letter_code
_entity_poly.pdbx_strand_id
1 'polypeptide(L)'
;MLQTRLSLQDLYNEESLCNNTGLCLDEHMLQNDKSLIFLNKFSPETDEKTCLACRRAVKDLVIQLKTPKMRMKIMEILIEYCEEADENEEQCKQMVYKYVPLILSKLNKLKTNDLCRLMNLCDEGISL
;
A
#
# COMPACT_ATOMS: atom_id res chain seq x y z
N MET A 1 23.57 24.47 -14.98
CA MET A 1 23.89 24.02 -13.61
C MET A 1 22.72 24.41 -12.71
N LEU A 2 21.84 23.46 -12.39
CA LEU A 2 20.95 23.48 -11.21
C LEU A 2 20.29 22.10 -11.13
N GLN A 3 20.99 21.16 -10.51
CA GLN A 3 20.39 19.92 -10.02
C GLN A 3 19.71 20.26 -8.69
N THR A 4 18.39 20.41 -8.70
CA THR A 4 17.63 20.47 -7.45
C THR A 4 17.57 19.05 -6.92
N ARG A 5 18.41 18.73 -5.93
CA ARG A 5 18.24 17.51 -5.14
C ARG A 5 16.94 17.67 -4.35
N LEU A 6 15.85 17.07 -4.83
CA LEU A 6 14.71 16.80 -3.97
C LEU A 6 15.17 15.83 -2.90
N SER A 7 15.14 16.26 -1.63
CA SER A 7 15.38 15.36 -0.51
C SER A 7 14.14 14.50 -0.30
N LEU A 8 14.32 13.29 0.23
CA LEU A 8 13.17 12.44 0.61
C LEU A 8 12.24 13.17 1.60
N GLN A 9 12.77 14.08 2.42
CA GLN A 9 11.97 14.87 3.34
C GLN A 9 11.01 15.83 2.61
N ASP A 10 11.40 16.32 1.44
CA ASP A 10 10.58 17.24 0.64
C ASP A 10 9.41 16.55 -0.06
N LEU A 11 9.48 15.22 -0.24
CA LEU A 11 8.40 14.38 -0.80
C LEU A 11 7.44 13.85 0.28
N TYR A 12 7.93 13.74 1.52
CA TYR A 12 7.16 13.26 2.67
C TYR A 12 6.71 14.41 3.58
N ASN A 13 6.84 15.66 3.11
CA ASN A 13 6.25 16.78 3.81
C ASN A 13 4.73 16.72 3.65
N GLU A 14 4.01 17.04 4.72
CA GLU A 14 2.56 16.87 4.83
C GLU A 14 1.80 17.58 3.69
N GLU A 15 2.26 18.77 3.30
CA GLU A 15 1.66 19.60 2.25
C GLU A 15 1.90 19.05 0.83
N SER A 16 3.09 18.54 0.54
CA SER A 16 3.46 17.90 -0.73
C SER A 16 2.76 16.57 -0.90
N LEU A 17 2.57 15.83 0.19
CA LEU A 17 1.86 14.56 0.16
C LEU A 17 0.38 14.86 -0.16
N CYS A 18 -0.22 15.80 0.56
CA CYS A 18 -1.59 16.28 0.37
C CYS A 18 -1.84 16.73 -1.08
N ASN A 19 -0.98 17.61 -1.61
CA ASN A 19 -1.12 18.19 -2.94
C ASN A 19 -0.87 17.18 -4.07
N ASN A 20 0.15 16.31 -3.93
CA ASN A 20 0.48 15.34 -4.99
C ASN A 20 -0.45 14.11 -4.97
N THR A 21 -1.02 13.76 -3.82
CA THR A 21 -1.96 12.63 -3.69
C THR A 21 -3.42 13.06 -3.83
N GLY A 22 -3.72 14.37 -3.76
CA GLY A 22 -5.08 14.88 -3.78
C GLY A 22 -5.89 14.55 -2.51
N LEU A 23 -5.21 14.23 -1.41
CA LEU A 23 -5.83 13.82 -0.14
C LEU A 23 -6.14 15.01 0.80
N CYS A 24 -6.05 16.25 0.31
CA CYS A 24 -6.38 17.42 1.10
C CYS A 24 -7.87 17.42 1.47
N LEU A 25 -8.13 17.40 2.78
CA LEU A 25 -9.47 17.53 3.33
C LEU A 25 -9.80 19.01 3.44
N ASP A 26 -10.45 19.56 2.41
CA ASP A 26 -11.17 20.82 2.55
C ASP A 26 -12.45 20.57 3.37
N GLU A 27 -12.55 21.20 4.54
CA GLU A 27 -13.76 21.17 5.41
C GLU A 27 -15.04 21.61 4.68
N HIS A 28 -14.91 22.23 3.51
CA HIS A 28 -16.02 22.69 2.67
C HIS A 28 -16.60 21.65 1.68
N MET A 29 -16.04 20.44 1.57
CA MET A 29 -16.50 19.42 0.60
C MET A 29 -17.25 18.24 1.22
N LEU A 30 -17.51 18.26 2.53
CA LEU A 30 -17.90 17.08 3.30
C LEU A 30 -19.39 16.67 3.20
N GLN A 31 -20.06 16.87 2.05
CA GLN A 31 -21.47 16.49 1.96
C GLN A 31 -21.96 15.74 0.72
N ASN A 32 -21.18 15.46 -0.34
CA ASN A 32 -21.79 14.81 -1.52
C ASN A 32 -20.96 13.75 -2.27
N ASP A 33 -19.85 13.25 -1.72
CA ASP A 33 -19.19 12.09 -2.32
C ASP A 33 -19.73 10.77 -1.74
N LYS A 34 -20.58 10.10 -2.53
CA LYS A 34 -21.10 8.74 -2.24
C LYS A 34 -19.98 7.71 -2.02
N SER A 35 -18.76 8.00 -2.45
CA SER A 35 -17.59 7.14 -2.29
C SER A 35 -17.10 7.08 -0.84
N LEU A 36 -17.29 8.15 -0.05
CA LEU A 36 -16.96 8.17 1.38
C LEU A 36 -17.99 7.41 2.24
N ILE A 37 -19.22 7.27 1.74
CA ILE A 37 -20.30 6.52 2.41
C ILE A 37 -20.02 5.01 2.40
N PHE A 38 -19.25 4.51 1.42
CA PHE A 38 -18.89 3.09 1.33
C PHE A 38 -17.93 2.63 2.43
N LEU A 39 -17.11 3.53 2.97
CA LEU A 39 -16.22 3.23 4.10
C LEU A 39 -16.95 3.30 5.45
N ASN A 40 -17.95 4.18 5.56
CA ASN A 40 -18.67 4.44 6.81
C ASN A 40 -19.94 3.58 7.01
N LYS A 41 -20.15 2.55 6.18
CA LYS A 41 -21.28 1.63 6.34
C LYS A 41 -20.82 0.17 6.42
N PHE A 42 -19.88 -0.10 7.32
CA PHE A 42 -19.79 -1.42 7.94
C PHE A 42 -20.61 -1.40 9.23
N SER A 43 -21.65 -2.21 9.25
CA SER A 43 -22.51 -2.44 10.42
C SER A 43 -21.69 -3.02 11.58
N PRO A 44 -22.03 -2.76 12.86
CA PRO A 44 -21.26 -3.25 14.00
C PRO A 44 -21.17 -4.78 14.10
N GLU A 45 -22.13 -5.51 13.53
CA GLU A 45 -22.12 -6.98 13.48
C GLU A 45 -21.31 -7.55 12.30
N THR A 46 -20.91 -6.69 11.36
CA THR A 46 -20.08 -7.03 10.19
C THR A 46 -18.59 -6.74 10.41
N ASP A 47 -18.20 -6.11 11.52
CA ASP A 47 -16.80 -5.74 11.78
C ASP A 47 -15.91 -6.96 12.08
N GLU A 48 -16.31 -7.84 13.01
CA GLU A 48 -15.47 -8.98 13.40
C GLU A 48 -15.27 -10.00 12.26
N LYS A 49 -16.33 -10.30 11.50
CA LYS A 49 -16.25 -11.22 10.35
C LYS A 49 -15.36 -10.66 9.25
N THR A 50 -15.46 -9.36 8.99
CA THR A 50 -14.64 -8.65 7.99
C THR A 50 -13.18 -8.60 8.43
N CYS A 51 -12.93 -8.29 9.70
CA CYS A 51 -11.61 -8.32 10.30
C CYS A 51 -10.98 -9.72 10.21
N LEU A 52 -11.75 -10.76 10.53
CA LEU A 52 -11.28 -12.13 10.45
C LEU A 52 -10.98 -12.56 9.01
N ALA A 53 -11.84 -12.18 8.06
CA ALA A 53 -11.60 -12.41 6.64
C ALA A 53 -10.33 -11.70 6.15
N CYS A 54 -10.13 -10.44 6.54
CA CYS A 54 -8.90 -9.70 6.25
C CYS A 54 -7.67 -10.41 6.81
N ARG A 55 -7.68 -10.76 8.10
CA ARG A 55 -6.54 -11.42 8.76
C ARG A 55 -6.17 -12.73 8.06
N ARG A 56 -7.16 -13.52 7.62
CA ARG A 56 -6.94 -14.75 6.84
C ARG A 56 -6.34 -14.45 5.48
N ALA A 57 -6.96 -13.55 4.71
CA ALA A 57 -6.50 -13.19 3.38
C ALA A 57 -5.06 -12.65 3.40
N VAL A 58 -4.75 -11.73 4.32
CA VAL A 58 -3.39 -11.20 4.49
C VAL A 58 -2.41 -12.30 4.88
N LYS A 59 -2.78 -13.20 5.79
CA LYS A 59 -1.92 -14.32 6.20
C LYS A 59 -1.59 -15.22 5.01
N ASP A 60 -2.60 -15.61 4.24
CA ASP A 60 -2.45 -16.51 3.10
C ASP A 60 -1.61 -15.84 1.99
N LEU A 61 -1.89 -14.56 1.71
CA LEU A 61 -1.11 -13.76 0.77
C LEU A 61 0.36 -13.69 1.20
N VAL A 62 0.64 -13.37 2.45
CA VAL A 62 2.00 -13.28 2.99
C VAL A 62 2.74 -14.62 2.91
N ILE A 63 2.05 -15.74 3.13
CA ILE A 63 2.63 -17.08 2.96
C ILE A 63 3.00 -17.30 1.49
N GLN A 64 2.12 -16.98 0.56
CA GLN A 64 2.38 -17.16 -0.87
C GLN A 64 3.53 -16.27 -1.36
N LEU A 65 3.56 -14.99 -0.98
CA LEU A 65 4.60 -14.01 -1.33
C LEU A 65 6.01 -14.40 -0.85
N LYS A 66 6.12 -15.30 0.15
CA LYS A 66 7.39 -15.82 0.63
C LYS A 66 7.94 -16.97 -0.20
N THR A 67 7.11 -17.61 -1.02
CA THR A 67 7.57 -18.73 -1.85
C THR A 67 8.55 -18.24 -2.92
N PRO A 68 9.64 -18.98 -3.18
CA PRO A 68 10.60 -18.60 -4.24
C PRO A 68 9.91 -18.39 -5.60
N LYS A 69 8.92 -19.23 -5.92
CA LYS A 69 8.11 -19.12 -7.13
C LYS A 69 7.37 -17.79 -7.24
N MET A 70 6.68 -17.36 -6.17
CA MET A 70 5.95 -16.09 -6.19
C MET A 70 6.90 -14.89 -6.26
N ARG A 71 8.03 -14.94 -5.55
CA ARG A 71 9.04 -13.88 -5.60
C ARG A 71 9.61 -13.69 -7.00
N MET A 72 9.91 -14.79 -7.70
CA MET A 72 10.36 -14.77 -9.09
C MET A 72 9.28 -14.17 -10.00
N LYS A 73 8.03 -14.65 -9.89
CA LYS A 73 6.92 -14.14 -10.69
C LYS A 73 6.67 -12.65 -10.51
N ILE A 74 6.81 -12.12 -9.29
CA ILE A 74 6.68 -10.68 -9.02
C ILE A 74 7.79 -9.89 -9.70
N MET A 75 9.03 -10.39 -9.64
CA MET A 75 10.15 -9.75 -10.34
C MET A 75 9.92 -9.74 -11.85
N GLU A 76 9.53 -10.88 -12.43
CA GLU A 76 9.27 -11.00 -13.87
C GLU A 76 8.21 -10.01 -14.33
N ILE A 77 7.04 -9.96 -13.68
CA ILE A 77 5.95 -9.06 -14.05
C ILE A 77 6.37 -7.59 -13.93
N LEU A 78 7.11 -7.23 -12.87
CA LEU A 78 7.55 -5.84 -12.69
C LEU A 78 8.62 -5.43 -13.70
N ILE A 79 9.49 -6.36 -14.12
CA ILE A 79 10.48 -6.11 -15.17
C ILE A 79 9.80 -5.99 -16.54
N GLU A 80 8.83 -6.85 -16.84
CA GLU A 80 7.99 -6.75 -18.05
C GLU A 80 7.28 -5.39 -18.10
N TYR A 81 6.71 -4.94 -16.98
CA TYR A 81 6.10 -3.60 -16.89
C TYR A 81 7.11 -2.47 -17.12
N CYS A 82 8.37 -2.64 -16.71
CA CYS A 82 9.40 -1.65 -16.96
C CYS A 82 9.78 -1.55 -18.45
N GLU A 83 9.64 -2.63 -19.22
CA GLU A 83 9.90 -2.65 -20.67
C GLU A 83 8.90 -1.79 -21.45
N GLU A 84 7.73 -1.51 -20.85
CA GLU A 84 6.74 -0.57 -21.39
C GLU A 84 7.02 0.90 -21.03
N ALA A 85 8.05 1.19 -20.24
CA ALA A 85 8.33 2.54 -19.72
C ALA A 85 9.18 3.43 -20.66
N ASP A 86 9.34 3.03 -21.93
CA ASP A 86 10.13 3.73 -22.96
C ASP A 86 11.49 4.23 -22.45
N GLU A 87 11.70 5.55 -22.41
CA GLU A 87 12.96 6.19 -22.00
C GLU A 87 13.33 5.91 -20.52
N ASN A 88 12.39 5.44 -19.71
CA ASN A 88 12.59 5.18 -18.28
C ASN A 88 12.80 3.70 -17.94
N GLU A 89 12.87 2.80 -18.93
CA GLU A 89 13.00 1.35 -18.74
C GLU A 89 14.14 1.00 -17.76
N GLU A 90 15.35 1.49 -18.03
CA GLU A 90 16.53 1.18 -17.21
C GLU A 90 16.40 1.68 -15.78
N GLN A 91 15.90 2.90 -15.59
CA GLN A 91 15.67 3.45 -14.26
C GLN A 91 14.60 2.64 -13.50
N CYS A 92 13.53 2.23 -14.20
CA CYS A 92 12.49 1.37 -13.63
C CYS A 92 13.07 0.03 -13.19
N LYS A 93 13.82 -0.66 -14.07
CA LYS A 93 14.46 -1.96 -13.76
C LYS A 93 15.40 -1.84 -12.56
N GLN A 94 16.19 -0.78 -12.46
CA GLN A 94 17.05 -0.51 -11.30
C GLN A 94 16.25 -0.37 -10.00
N MET A 95 15.10 0.33 -10.04
CA MET A 95 14.23 0.46 -8.87
C MET A 95 13.63 -0.89 -8.47
N VAL A 96 13.20 -1.70 -9.44
CA VAL A 96 12.68 -3.05 -9.20
C VAL A 96 13.72 -3.94 -8.53
N TYR A 97 14.93 -4.04 -9.10
CA TYR A 97 16.01 -4.85 -8.51
C TYR A 97 16.42 -4.38 -7.12
N LYS A 98 16.35 -3.07 -6.85
CA LYS A 98 16.72 -2.51 -5.56
C LYS A 98 15.65 -2.74 -4.49
N TYR A 99 14.40 -2.41 -4.78
CA TYR A 99 13.37 -2.29 -3.73
C TYR A 99 12.51 -3.53 -3.57
N VAL A 100 12.22 -4.27 -4.64
CA VAL A 100 11.30 -5.42 -4.56
C VAL A 100 11.87 -6.52 -3.66
N PRO A 101 13.15 -6.94 -3.77
CA PRO A 101 13.72 -7.92 -2.84
C PRO A 101 13.68 -7.44 -1.38
N LEU A 102 13.93 -6.14 -1.15
CA LEU A 102 13.87 -5.54 0.18
C LEU A 102 12.45 -5.61 0.75
N ILE A 103 11.44 -5.20 -0.01
CA ILE A 103 10.03 -5.26 0.41
C ILE A 103 9.62 -6.71 0.72
N LEU A 104 9.92 -7.65 -0.18
CA LEU A 104 9.58 -9.07 -0.02
C LEU A 104 10.29 -9.71 1.19
N SER A 105 11.49 -9.23 1.55
CA SER A 105 12.19 -9.68 2.77
C SER A 105 11.52 -9.21 4.06
N LYS A 106 10.88 -8.03 4.04
CA LYS A 106 10.22 -7.43 5.20
C LYS A 106 8.85 -8.03 5.49
N LEU A 107 8.24 -8.77 4.57
CA LEU A 107 6.97 -9.47 4.77
C LEU A 107 6.96 -10.42 5.98
N ASN A 108 8.12 -10.88 6.44
CA ASN A 108 8.23 -11.67 7.67
C ASN A 108 7.87 -10.89 8.95
N LYS A 109 7.99 -9.56 8.90
CA LYS A 109 7.72 -8.66 10.03
C LYS A 109 6.31 -8.07 9.98
N LEU A 110 5.56 -8.33 8.91
CA LEU A 110 4.20 -7.82 8.75
C LEU A 110 3.29 -8.53 9.74
N LYS A 111 2.67 -7.76 10.63
CA LYS A 111 1.59 -8.26 11.49
C LYS A 111 0.27 -8.11 10.73
N THR A 112 -0.46 -9.21 10.56
CA THR A 112 -1.73 -9.24 9.82
C THR A 112 -2.74 -8.26 10.40
N ASN A 113 -2.79 -8.13 11.73
CA ASN A 113 -3.66 -7.21 12.42
C ASN A 113 -3.36 -5.74 12.10
N ASP A 114 -2.08 -5.36 12.05
CA ASP A 114 -1.68 -3.98 11.78
C ASP A 114 -2.07 -3.58 10.35
N LEU A 115 -1.89 -4.49 9.37
CA LEU A 115 -2.33 -4.24 7.99
C LEU A 115 -3.86 -4.15 7.88
N CYS A 116 -4.59 -5.04 8.56
CA CYS A 116 -6.05 -4.99 8.52
C CYS A 116 -6.64 -3.75 9.21
N ARG A 117 -5.98 -3.25 10.26
CA ARG A 117 -6.31 -1.95 10.88
C ARG A 117 -6.03 -0.79 9.93
N LEU A 118 -4.86 -0.79 9.27
CA LEU A 118 -4.54 0.22 8.26
C LEU A 118 -5.57 0.27 7.12
N MET A 119 -6.16 -0.87 6.77
CA MET A 119 -7.22 -0.97 5.77
C MET A 119 -8.62 -0.63 6.32
N ASN A 120 -8.74 -0.21 7.59
CA ASN A 120 -10.01 0.00 8.31
C ASN A 120 -10.95 -1.22 8.26
N LEU A 121 -10.37 -2.43 8.21
CA LEU A 121 -11.10 -3.70 8.21
C LEU A 121 -11.10 -4.36 9.60
N CYS A 122 -10.36 -3.80 10.55
CA CYS A 122 -10.33 -4.20 11.95
C CYS A 122 -10.26 -2.96 12.82
N ASP A 123 -11.00 -2.93 13.93
CA ASP A 123 -10.88 -1.87 14.93
C ASP A 123 -9.49 -1.83 15.60
N GLU A 124 -9.13 -0.63 16.07
CA GLU A 124 -7.90 -0.35 16.81
C GLU A 124 -7.81 -1.08 18.16
N GLY A 125 -8.89 -1.73 18.59
CA GLY A 125 -8.84 -2.65 19.72
C GLY A 125 -10.15 -3.36 20.00
N ILE A 126 -10.18 -4.67 19.79
CA ILE A 126 -10.49 -5.64 20.85
C ILE A 126 -9.56 -6.85 20.66
N SER A 127 -8.49 -6.89 21.46
CA SER A 127 -7.89 -8.16 21.86
C SER A 127 -8.65 -8.62 23.10
N LEU A 128 -9.52 -9.59 22.93
CA LEU A 128 -9.95 -10.51 23.98
C LEU A 128 -9.28 -11.85 23.70
#